data_AF-R6ZLC8-F1
#
_entry.id   AF-R6ZLC8-F1
#
_cell.length_a   1.000
_cell.length_b   1.000
_cell.length_c   1.000
_cell.angle_alpha   90.00
_cell.angle_beta   90.00
_cell.angle_gamma   90.00
#
_symmetry.space_group_name_H-M   'P 1'
#
loop_
_entity.id
_entity.type
_entity.pdbx_description
1 polymer ?
#
loop_
_entity_poly.entity_id
_entity_poly.type
_entity_poly.pdbx_seq_one_letter_code
_entity_poly.pdbx_strand_id
1 'polypeptide(L)'
;MKKKFLAMIMAGVMAAALLTACGGGSEETAAEDTAVEETAEDTAEDTADTEDAGDMVSDETFEILQDNYATMVEAYNAVAELYSSDEIAADADIEDTMNKAADVINQMGEITQDSMTEADAEDLNSAMVDILDALSMLVDGMQEADGAADAEAADGAVSDETFAILQDNFKTLSDAYDIVADYYMSDEVEADADIEDILNQTADVINEMGEISQDTITEEDAVTLNDTMMSLMDSLQTIVDAM
;
A
#
# COMPACT_ATOMS: atom_id res chain seq x y z
N MET A 1 1.04 2.76 6.55
CA MET A 1 0.68 1.63 5.63
C MET A 1 0.17 2.07 4.24
N LYS A 2 -0.42 3.26 4.09
CA LYS A 2 -1.11 3.69 2.86
C LYS A 2 -0.20 3.91 1.64
N LYS A 3 1.03 4.42 1.81
CA LYS A 3 2.04 4.48 0.74
C LYS A 3 2.41 3.09 0.17
N LYS A 4 2.47 2.07 1.03
CA LYS A 4 2.74 0.67 0.62
C LYS A 4 1.56 0.07 -0.15
N PHE A 5 0.33 0.45 0.23
CA PHE A 5 -0.89 0.06 -0.48
C PHE A 5 -0.96 0.72 -1.87
N LEU A 6 -0.64 2.01 -1.95
CA LEU A 6 -0.58 2.74 -3.22
C LEU A 6 0.49 2.18 -4.17
N ALA A 7 1.69 1.87 -3.65
CA ALA A 7 2.73 1.18 -4.43
C ALA A 7 2.30 -0.21 -4.90
N MET A 8 1.44 -0.90 -4.15
CA MET A 8 0.89 -2.21 -4.53
C MET A 8 -0.13 -2.09 -5.68
N ILE A 9 -0.99 -1.07 -5.66
CA ILE A 9 -1.92 -0.76 -6.77
C ILE A 9 -1.11 -0.47 -8.06
N MET A 10 -0.08 0.38 -7.97
CA MET A 10 0.75 0.76 -9.12
C MET A 10 1.56 -0.41 -9.70
N ALA A 11 2.02 -1.34 -8.86
CA ALA A 11 2.73 -2.53 -9.31
C ALA A 11 1.85 -3.53 -10.09
N GLY A 12 0.51 -3.48 -9.92
CA GLY A 12 -0.43 -4.33 -10.64
C GLY A 12 -0.63 -3.93 -12.12
N VAL A 13 -0.37 -2.67 -12.46
CA VAL A 13 -0.75 -2.04 -13.74
C VAL A 13 0.08 -2.52 -14.93
N MET A 14 1.35 -2.88 -14.73
CA MET A 14 2.27 -3.21 -15.82
C MET A 14 1.85 -4.44 -16.67
N ALA A 15 0.88 -5.24 -16.23
CA ALA A 15 0.39 -6.38 -17.00
C ALA A 15 -0.64 -6.00 -18.09
N ALA A 16 -1.28 -4.83 -18.00
CA ALA A 16 -2.45 -4.47 -18.81
C ALA A 16 -2.16 -3.43 -19.94
N ALA A 17 -0.92 -2.94 -20.05
CA ALA A 17 -0.47 -2.05 -21.11
C ALA A 17 -0.25 -2.74 -22.48
N LEU A 18 -0.38 -4.06 -22.55
CA LEU A 18 -0.23 -4.83 -23.79
C LEU A 18 -1.58 -4.96 -24.50
N LEU A 19 -2.12 -3.84 -25.01
CA LEU A 19 -2.95 -3.90 -26.22
C LEU A 19 -2.02 -4.41 -27.32
N THR A 20 -1.91 -5.74 -27.43
CA THR A 20 -1.16 -6.37 -28.51
C THR A 20 -1.92 -6.03 -29.76
N ALA A 21 -1.42 -5.03 -30.49
CA ALA A 21 -1.85 -4.65 -31.83
C ALA A 21 -2.06 -5.92 -32.66
N CYS A 22 -3.32 -6.35 -32.75
CA CYS A 22 -3.76 -7.47 -33.55
C CYS A 22 -4.92 -6.99 -34.44
N GLY A 23 -4.71 -5.84 -35.10
CA GLY A 23 -5.51 -5.36 -36.22
C GLY A 23 -4.67 -5.44 -37.50
N GLY A 24 -4.94 -6.44 -38.34
CA GLY A 24 -4.20 -6.67 -39.59
C GLY A 24 -4.60 -5.71 -40.71
N GLY A 25 -3.61 -5.32 -41.53
CA GLY A 25 -3.81 -4.63 -42.81
C GLY A 25 -2.56 -4.76 -43.70
N SER A 26 -2.73 -5.35 -44.88
CA SER A 26 -1.70 -5.55 -45.93
C SER A 26 -1.07 -4.25 -46.44
N GLU A 27 0.26 -4.23 -46.62
CA GLU A 27 0.95 -3.88 -47.90
C GLU A 27 2.49 -4.11 -47.85
N GLU A 28 2.94 -5.06 -48.69
CA GLU A 28 4.18 -5.19 -49.48
C GLU A 28 5.52 -4.54 -49.03
N THR A 29 6.62 -5.28 -48.83
CA THR A 29 7.55 -5.86 -49.85
C THR A 29 8.68 -6.60 -49.08
N ALA A 30 9.34 -7.68 -49.51
CA ALA A 30 9.57 -8.26 -50.82
C ALA A 30 9.77 -9.78 -50.69
N ALA A 31 9.16 -10.54 -51.59
CA ALA A 31 9.60 -11.90 -51.92
C ALA A 31 9.55 -12.06 -53.45
N GLU A 32 10.68 -12.52 -53.98
CA GLU A 32 10.92 -12.79 -55.40
C GLU A 32 9.94 -13.82 -55.98
N ASP A 33 9.33 -13.41 -57.10
CA ASP A 33 9.00 -14.17 -58.31
C ASP A 33 8.73 -15.69 -58.21
N THR A 34 7.49 -16.09 -58.47
CA THR A 34 7.22 -17.02 -59.60
C THR A 34 5.74 -17.04 -60.00
N ALA A 35 5.54 -16.81 -61.30
CA ALA A 35 4.32 -16.80 -62.10
C ALA A 35 3.28 -17.92 -61.83
N VAL A 36 2.00 -17.61 -62.10
CA VAL A 36 1.21 -18.09 -63.28
C VAL A 36 -0.21 -17.47 -63.27
N GLU A 37 -0.65 -17.05 -64.46
CA GLU A 37 -1.95 -16.45 -64.82
C GLU A 37 -3.20 -17.29 -64.47
N GLU A 38 -4.34 -16.62 -64.18
CA GLU A 38 -5.54 -16.68 -65.05
C GLU A 38 -6.58 -15.56 -64.74
N THR A 39 -6.78 -14.68 -65.73
CA THR A 39 -8.03 -14.10 -66.29
C THR A 39 -9.35 -14.11 -65.49
N ALA A 40 -9.95 -12.93 -65.23
CA ALA A 40 -11.20 -12.46 -65.89
C ALA A 40 -11.80 -11.15 -65.29
N GLU A 41 -12.12 -10.23 -66.21
CA GLU A 41 -12.95 -8.99 -66.22
C GLU A 41 -13.84 -8.67 -65.00
N ASP A 42 -13.69 -7.50 -64.38
CA ASP A 42 -14.22 -6.15 -64.71
C ASP A 42 -15.71 -5.96 -64.38
N THR A 43 -15.99 -5.13 -63.37
CA THR A 43 -17.14 -4.22 -63.33
C THR A 43 -16.81 -3.08 -62.37
N ALA A 44 -16.43 -1.95 -62.93
CA ALA A 44 -16.46 -0.67 -62.24
C ALA A 44 -17.90 -0.16 -62.12
N GLU A 45 -18.37 0.12 -60.90
CA GLU A 45 -19.36 1.18 -60.63
C GLU A 45 -18.96 1.99 -59.39
N ASP A 46 -18.45 3.17 -59.71
CA ASP A 46 -18.50 4.50 -59.08
C ASP A 46 -19.19 4.70 -57.70
N THR A 47 -18.47 5.49 -56.88
CA THR A 47 -18.95 6.47 -55.87
C THR A 47 -19.71 6.02 -54.63
N ALA A 48 -19.03 6.07 -53.49
CA ALA A 48 -19.28 7.10 -52.47
C ALA A 48 -18.13 7.12 -51.45
N ASP A 49 -17.75 8.33 -51.00
CA ASP A 49 -16.90 8.57 -49.83
C ASP A 49 -17.27 7.62 -48.69
N THR A 50 -16.45 6.61 -48.45
CA THR A 50 -16.24 6.13 -47.09
C THR A 50 -15.03 6.90 -46.61
N GLU A 51 -15.30 8.01 -45.92
CA GLU A 51 -14.33 8.51 -44.95
C GLU A 51 -13.84 7.31 -44.14
N ASP A 52 -12.54 7.32 -43.88
CA ASP A 52 -11.77 6.40 -43.06
C ASP A 52 -12.49 6.11 -41.73
N ALA A 53 -13.51 5.25 -41.78
CA ALA A 53 -14.19 4.75 -40.61
C ALA A 53 -13.25 3.69 -40.05
N GLY A 54 -12.27 4.14 -39.27
CA GLY A 54 -11.44 3.28 -38.45
C GLY A 54 -12.31 2.21 -37.80
N ASP A 55 -11.81 0.97 -37.81
CA ASP A 55 -12.57 -0.16 -37.28
C ASP A 55 -13.09 0.19 -35.89
N MET A 56 -14.39 -0.02 -35.66
CA MET A 56 -14.99 0.28 -34.37
C MET A 56 -14.29 -0.57 -33.31
N VAL A 57 -14.09 -0.02 -32.12
CA VAL A 57 -13.35 -0.73 -31.08
C VAL A 57 -13.97 -2.10 -30.78
N SER A 58 -13.13 -3.14 -30.74
CA SER A 58 -13.61 -4.48 -30.42
C SER A 58 -14.10 -4.57 -28.96
N ASP A 59 -15.01 -5.51 -28.67
CA ASP A 59 -15.46 -5.77 -27.29
C ASP A 59 -14.27 -6.09 -26.36
N GLU A 60 -13.28 -6.83 -26.86
CA GLU A 60 -12.06 -7.21 -26.12
C GLU A 60 -11.17 -6.00 -25.84
N THR A 61 -10.91 -5.16 -26.85
CA THR A 61 -10.16 -3.90 -26.70
C THR A 61 -10.87 -2.97 -25.71
N PHE A 62 -12.19 -2.85 -25.81
CA PHE A 62 -12.98 -1.99 -24.93
C PHE A 62 -13.02 -2.49 -23.48
N GLU A 63 -13.03 -3.82 -23.26
CA GLU A 63 -12.93 -4.42 -21.92
C GLU A 63 -11.56 -4.14 -21.28
N ILE A 64 -10.47 -4.34 -22.02
CA ILE A 64 -9.11 -4.01 -21.55
C ILE A 64 -9.00 -2.51 -21.20
N LEU A 65 -9.57 -1.65 -22.04
CA LEU A 65 -9.57 -0.21 -21.80
C LEU A 65 -10.34 0.16 -20.53
N GLN A 66 -11.47 -0.49 -20.26
CA GLN A 66 -12.23 -0.30 -19.01
C GLN A 66 -11.47 -0.79 -17.77
N ASP A 67 -10.73 -1.89 -17.87
CA ASP A 67 -9.89 -2.40 -16.77
C ASP A 67 -8.74 -1.41 -16.45
N ASN A 68 -8.08 -0.90 -17.49
CA ASN A 68 -7.03 0.13 -17.35
C ASN A 68 -7.60 1.42 -16.76
N TYR A 69 -8.79 1.82 -17.20
CA TYR A 69 -9.50 2.95 -16.67
C TYR A 69 -9.85 2.79 -15.18
N ALA A 70 -10.40 1.63 -14.78
CA ALA A 70 -10.73 1.34 -13.40
C ALA A 70 -9.49 1.41 -12.49
N THR A 71 -8.38 0.87 -12.96
CA THR A 71 -7.08 0.90 -12.27
C THR A 71 -6.57 2.34 -12.11
N MET A 72 -6.64 3.16 -13.16
CA MET A 72 -6.26 4.57 -13.10
C MET A 72 -7.14 5.36 -12.13
N VAL A 73 -8.45 5.11 -12.11
CA VAL A 73 -9.39 5.74 -11.17
C VAL A 73 -9.07 5.36 -9.73
N GLU A 74 -8.73 4.09 -9.46
CA GLU A 74 -8.32 3.63 -8.13
C GLU A 74 -7.03 4.35 -7.66
N ALA A 75 -6.02 4.39 -8.53
CA ALA A 75 -4.78 5.12 -8.32
C ALA A 75 -5.01 6.61 -8.03
N TYR A 76 -5.82 7.28 -8.85
CA TYR A 76 -6.22 8.67 -8.67
C TYR A 76 -6.88 8.90 -7.31
N ASN A 77 -7.90 8.10 -6.97
CA ASN A 77 -8.63 8.27 -5.71
C ASN A 77 -7.73 8.09 -4.48
N ALA A 78 -6.80 7.13 -4.53
CA ALA A 78 -5.86 6.91 -3.44
C ALA A 78 -4.89 8.10 -3.25
N VAL A 79 -4.39 8.69 -4.34
CA VAL A 79 -3.57 9.93 -4.26
C VAL A 79 -4.41 11.11 -3.79
N ALA A 80 -5.63 11.27 -4.30
CA ALA A 80 -6.55 12.33 -3.90
C ALA A 80 -6.88 12.28 -2.40
N GLU A 81 -7.08 11.08 -1.86
CA GLU A 81 -7.31 10.87 -0.42
C GLU A 81 -6.11 11.34 0.40
N LEU A 82 -4.90 10.86 0.07
CA LEU A 82 -3.67 11.23 0.77
C LEU A 82 -3.39 12.74 0.71
N TYR A 83 -3.64 13.35 -0.45
CA TYR A 83 -3.45 14.79 -0.63
C TYR A 83 -4.50 15.59 0.16
N SER A 84 -5.76 15.15 0.16
CA SER A 84 -6.86 15.83 0.87
C SER A 84 -6.81 15.64 2.39
N SER A 85 -6.16 14.58 2.88
CA SER A 85 -5.94 14.33 4.31
C SER A 85 -4.67 14.99 4.85
N ASP A 86 -4.00 15.83 4.06
CA ASP A 86 -2.72 16.46 4.40
C ASP A 86 -1.64 15.43 4.80
N GLU A 87 -1.71 14.19 4.32
CA GLU A 87 -0.72 13.15 4.62
C GLU A 87 0.54 13.28 3.75
N ILE A 88 0.40 13.90 2.58
CA ILE A 88 1.49 14.11 1.62
C ILE A 88 1.67 15.60 1.36
N ALA A 89 2.92 16.00 1.11
CA ALA A 89 3.23 17.39 0.86
C ALA A 89 2.53 17.88 -0.41
N ALA A 90 2.05 19.13 -0.37
CA ALA A 90 1.58 19.80 -1.57
C ALA A 90 2.73 19.94 -2.58
N ASP A 91 2.52 19.38 -3.76
CA ASP A 91 3.52 19.32 -4.81
C ASP A 91 2.87 19.62 -6.16
N ALA A 92 3.52 20.47 -6.96
CA ALA A 92 2.98 20.93 -8.23
C ALA A 92 2.90 19.81 -9.28
N ASP A 93 3.80 18.83 -9.22
CA ASP A 93 3.81 17.68 -10.13
C ASP A 93 2.69 16.70 -9.75
N ILE A 94 2.35 16.59 -8.46
CA ILE A 94 1.15 15.86 -7.99
C ILE A 94 -0.11 16.54 -8.54
N GLU A 95 -0.26 17.85 -8.36
CA GLU A 95 -1.43 18.58 -8.86
C GLU A 95 -1.59 18.47 -10.38
N ASP A 96 -0.49 18.62 -11.14
CA ASP A 96 -0.50 18.51 -12.60
C ASP A 96 -0.91 17.10 -13.06
N THR A 97 -0.34 16.06 -12.45
CA THR A 97 -0.66 14.66 -12.80
C THR A 97 -2.09 14.31 -12.43
N MET A 98 -2.57 14.77 -11.28
CA MET A 98 -3.96 14.57 -10.85
C MET A 98 -4.94 15.28 -11.77
N ASN A 99 -4.63 16.49 -12.26
CA ASN A 99 -5.47 17.17 -13.25
C ASN A 99 -5.53 16.40 -14.57
N LYS A 100 -4.40 15.88 -15.07
CA LYS A 100 -4.37 15.03 -16.28
C LYS A 100 -5.20 13.76 -16.10
N ALA A 101 -5.08 13.10 -14.95
CA ALA A 101 -5.90 11.95 -14.60
C ALA A 101 -7.40 12.31 -14.56
N ALA A 102 -7.76 13.43 -13.95
CA ALA A 102 -9.14 13.90 -13.89
C ALA A 102 -9.72 14.20 -15.29
N ASP A 103 -8.92 14.78 -16.19
CA ASP A 103 -9.32 15.02 -17.58
C ASP A 103 -9.67 13.71 -18.30
N VAL A 104 -8.80 12.69 -18.20
CA VAL A 104 -9.07 11.36 -18.78
C VAL A 104 -10.27 10.69 -18.10
N ILE A 105 -10.45 10.87 -16.79
CA ILE A 105 -11.61 10.33 -16.05
C ILE A 105 -12.92 10.92 -16.55
N ASN A 106 -12.96 12.24 -16.75
CA ASN A 106 -14.14 12.90 -17.29
C ASN A 106 -14.39 12.46 -18.73
N GLN A 107 -13.34 12.36 -19.54
CA GLN A 107 -13.44 11.91 -20.93
C GLN A 107 -14.00 10.48 -21.02
N MET A 108 -13.47 9.54 -20.22
CA MET A 108 -13.95 8.14 -20.18
C MET A 108 -15.37 8.01 -19.65
N GLY A 109 -15.79 8.89 -18.73
CA GLY A 109 -17.17 8.94 -18.25
C GLY A 109 -18.20 9.27 -19.34
N GLU A 110 -17.77 9.90 -20.43
CA GLU A 110 -18.62 10.30 -21.56
C GLU A 110 -18.50 9.38 -22.79
N ILE A 111 -17.41 8.61 -22.91
CA ILE A 111 -17.16 7.72 -24.06
C ILE A 111 -18.02 6.46 -23.98
N THR A 112 -18.59 6.08 -25.12
CA THR A 112 -19.24 4.78 -25.33
C THR A 112 -18.50 3.99 -26.41
N GLN A 113 -18.61 2.66 -26.38
CA GLN A 113 -18.01 1.79 -27.39
C GLN A 113 -18.40 2.21 -28.82
N ASP A 114 -19.69 2.55 -29.02
CA ASP A 114 -20.25 2.97 -30.29
C ASP A 114 -19.73 4.33 -30.81
N SER A 115 -18.93 5.04 -30.01
CA SER A 115 -18.36 6.34 -30.35
C SER A 115 -16.84 6.33 -30.47
N MET A 116 -16.20 5.15 -30.50
CA MET A 116 -14.75 5.00 -30.42
C MET A 116 -14.22 4.03 -31.46
N THR A 117 -13.18 4.45 -32.19
CA THR A 117 -12.43 3.59 -33.10
C THR A 117 -11.30 2.88 -32.36
N GLU A 118 -10.70 1.86 -32.98
CA GLU A 118 -9.51 1.18 -32.44
C GLU A 118 -8.34 2.16 -32.24
N ALA A 119 -8.16 3.14 -33.14
CA ALA A 119 -7.13 4.16 -33.01
C ALA A 119 -7.37 5.09 -31.81
N ASP A 120 -8.63 5.49 -31.57
CA ASP A 120 -9.00 6.29 -30.40
C ASP A 120 -8.74 5.51 -29.10
N ALA A 121 -9.00 4.19 -29.10
CA ALA A 121 -8.75 3.32 -27.96
C ALA A 121 -7.25 3.18 -27.67
N GLU A 122 -6.42 3.05 -28.71
CA GLU A 122 -4.96 3.02 -28.58
C GLU A 122 -4.41 4.34 -27.99
N ASP A 123 -4.84 5.48 -28.52
CA ASP A 123 -4.44 6.81 -28.05
C ASP A 123 -4.83 7.02 -26.58
N LEU A 124 -6.06 6.64 -26.22
CA LEU A 124 -6.55 6.77 -24.85
C LEU A 124 -5.84 5.82 -23.88
N ASN A 125 -5.57 4.59 -24.32
CA ASN A 125 -4.80 3.65 -23.52
C ASN A 125 -3.37 4.14 -23.28
N SER A 126 -2.73 4.73 -24.28
CA SER A 126 -1.41 5.35 -24.13
C SER A 126 -1.44 6.47 -23.10
N ALA A 127 -2.45 7.35 -23.15
CA ALA A 127 -2.61 8.42 -22.18
C ALA A 127 -2.81 7.90 -20.75
N MET A 128 -3.62 6.84 -20.57
CA MET A 128 -3.80 6.21 -19.25
C MET A 128 -2.51 5.58 -18.73
N VAL A 129 -1.72 4.92 -19.58
CA VAL A 129 -0.42 4.35 -19.19
C VAL A 129 0.56 5.45 -18.80
N ASP A 130 0.64 6.55 -19.56
CA ASP A 130 1.51 7.68 -19.23
C ASP A 130 1.14 8.31 -17.88
N ILE A 131 -0.16 8.41 -17.57
CA ILE A 131 -0.65 8.90 -16.27
C ILE A 131 -0.27 7.93 -15.15
N LEU A 132 -0.45 6.63 -15.36
CA LEU A 132 -0.11 5.61 -14.36
C LEU A 132 1.40 5.57 -14.07
N ASP A 133 2.24 5.75 -15.10
CA ASP A 133 3.70 5.85 -14.93
C ASP A 133 4.07 7.14 -14.17
N ALA A 134 3.46 8.28 -14.52
CA ALA A 134 3.66 9.53 -13.79
C ALA A 134 3.22 9.42 -12.32
N LEU A 135 2.06 8.82 -12.05
CA LEU A 135 1.60 8.56 -10.69
C LEU A 135 2.54 7.61 -9.94
N SER A 136 3.07 6.57 -10.61
CA SER A 136 4.07 5.69 -10.01
C SER A 136 5.35 6.43 -9.62
N MET A 137 5.88 7.30 -10.50
CA MET A 137 7.05 8.13 -10.18
C MET A 137 6.77 9.09 -9.02
N LEU A 138 5.57 9.66 -8.96
CA LEU A 138 5.15 10.50 -7.85
C LEU A 138 5.08 9.73 -6.54
N VAL A 139 4.56 8.50 -6.56
CA VAL A 139 4.52 7.62 -5.38
C VAL A 139 5.92 7.34 -4.84
N ASP A 140 6.88 7.10 -5.73
CA ASP A 140 8.28 6.91 -5.34
C ASP A 140 8.92 8.18 -4.78
N GLY A 141 8.54 9.35 -5.30
CA GLY A 141 9.01 10.67 -4.86
C GLY A 141 8.23 11.28 -3.69
N MET A 142 7.19 10.62 -3.20
CA MET A 142 6.17 11.20 -2.33
C MET A 142 6.71 11.53 -0.93
N GLN A 143 6.84 12.82 -0.65
CA GLN A 143 7.16 13.33 0.67
C GLN A 143 5.90 13.43 1.53
N GLU A 144 6.02 13.09 2.81
CA GLU A 144 5.01 13.41 3.81
C GLU A 144 4.86 14.92 3.97
N ALA A 145 3.65 15.39 4.26
CA ALA A 145 3.44 16.80 4.57
C ALA A 145 4.23 17.18 5.85
N ASP A 146 4.63 18.45 5.95
CA ASP A 146 5.28 18.96 7.15
C ASP A 146 4.27 18.95 8.32
N GLY A 147 4.45 18.01 9.25
CA GLY A 147 3.47 17.70 10.31
C GLY A 147 2.60 16.46 10.07
N ALA A 148 2.68 15.78 8.93
CA ALA A 148 2.06 14.47 8.74
C ALA A 148 2.67 13.40 9.67
N ALA A 149 3.94 13.56 10.04
CA ALA A 149 4.58 12.80 11.11
C ALA A 149 3.92 13.00 12.50
N ASP A 150 3.15 14.08 12.68
CA ASP A 150 2.42 14.41 13.92
C ASP A 150 0.99 13.83 13.91
N ALA A 151 0.49 13.36 12.75
CA ALA A 151 -0.79 12.67 12.65
C ALA A 151 -0.65 11.15 12.90
N GLU A 152 0.53 10.56 12.63
CA GLU A 152 0.88 9.22 13.14
C GLU A 152 1.22 9.25 14.65
N ALA A 153 1.34 10.43 15.28
CA ALA A 153 1.41 10.56 16.73
C ALA A 153 0.03 10.36 17.44
N ALA A 154 -1.03 10.06 16.67
CA ALA A 154 -2.25 9.46 17.20
C ALA A 154 -2.22 7.91 17.17
N ASP A 155 -1.07 7.29 16.86
CA ASP A 155 -0.78 5.85 17.04
C ASP A 155 -0.11 5.56 18.39
N GLY A 156 -0.41 6.37 19.42
CA GLY A 156 -0.01 6.09 20.81
C GLY A 156 -0.66 4.83 21.40
N ALA A 157 -1.28 4.00 20.56
CA ALA A 157 -1.83 2.71 20.92
C ALA A 157 -0.93 1.61 20.41
N VAL A 158 -0.21 0.96 21.32
CA VAL A 158 0.51 -0.28 21.05
C VAL A 158 -0.41 -1.32 20.40
N SER A 159 0.14 -2.15 19.51
CA SER A 159 -0.65 -3.18 18.82
C SER A 159 -1.29 -4.18 19.81
N ASP A 160 -2.44 -4.78 19.45
CA ASP A 160 -3.11 -5.80 20.26
C ASP A 160 -2.17 -6.97 20.61
N GLU A 161 -1.31 -7.36 19.68
CA GLU A 161 -0.35 -8.45 19.84
C GLU A 161 0.75 -8.07 20.84
N THR A 162 1.36 -6.90 20.67
CA THR A 162 2.41 -6.41 21.58
C THR A 162 1.85 -6.17 22.98
N PHE A 163 0.64 -5.60 23.11
CA PHE A 163 0.00 -5.39 24.41
C PHE A 163 -0.35 -6.70 25.10
N ALA A 164 -0.80 -7.72 24.36
CA ALA A 164 -1.08 -9.04 24.92
C ALA A 164 0.20 -9.69 25.47
N ILE A 165 1.31 -9.61 24.73
CA ILE A 165 2.62 -10.10 25.19
C ILE A 165 3.06 -9.36 26.46
N LEU A 166 2.92 -8.04 26.48
CA LEU A 166 3.25 -7.20 27.63
C LEU A 166 2.46 -7.62 28.88
N GLN A 167 1.16 -7.86 28.73
CA GLN A 167 0.28 -8.30 29.82
C GLN A 167 0.62 -9.72 30.32
N ASP A 168 0.99 -10.64 29.43
CA ASP A 168 1.41 -11.99 29.79
C ASP A 168 2.73 -11.97 30.59
N ASN A 169 3.69 -11.15 30.16
CA ASN A 169 4.96 -10.97 30.87
C ASN A 169 4.78 -10.27 32.21
N PHE A 170 3.93 -9.24 32.27
CA PHE A 170 3.55 -8.58 33.52
C PHE A 170 2.92 -9.54 34.54
N LYS A 171 2.03 -10.43 34.08
CA LYS A 171 1.43 -11.47 34.93
C LYS A 171 2.51 -12.38 35.52
N THR A 172 3.42 -12.85 34.67
CA THR A 172 4.50 -13.75 35.10
C THR A 172 5.45 -13.07 36.08
N LEU A 173 5.78 -11.79 35.84
CA LEU A 173 6.63 -10.99 36.73
C LEU A 173 5.95 -10.78 38.09
N SER A 174 4.65 -10.46 38.10
CA SER A 174 3.87 -10.28 39.34
C SER A 174 3.81 -11.56 40.17
N ASP A 175 3.58 -12.71 39.53
CA ASP A 175 3.57 -14.00 40.20
C ASP A 175 4.96 -14.32 40.82
N ALA A 176 6.06 -14.02 40.12
CA ALA A 176 7.42 -14.19 40.63
C ALA A 176 7.74 -13.24 41.79
N TYR A 177 7.32 -11.98 41.69
CA TYR A 177 7.45 -10.99 42.75
C TYR A 177 6.75 -11.44 44.03
N ASP A 178 5.50 -11.88 43.95
CA ASP A 178 4.72 -12.31 45.11
C ASP A 178 5.40 -13.49 45.84
N ILE A 179 5.95 -14.44 45.08
CA ILE A 179 6.71 -15.57 45.64
C ILE A 179 7.93 -15.07 46.42
N VAL A 180 8.79 -14.26 45.78
CA VAL A 180 10.02 -13.78 46.42
C VAL A 180 9.72 -12.88 47.62
N ALA A 181 8.70 -12.03 47.52
CA ALA A 181 8.24 -11.17 48.60
C ALA A 181 7.74 -11.99 49.80
N ASP A 182 6.96 -13.04 49.58
CA ASP A 182 6.48 -13.93 50.65
C ASP A 182 7.64 -14.64 51.37
N TYR A 183 8.62 -15.15 50.63
CA TYR A 183 9.83 -15.77 51.19
C TYR A 183 10.69 -14.77 51.97
N TYR A 184 10.84 -13.55 51.45
CA TYR A 184 11.57 -12.48 52.12
C TYR A 184 10.87 -12.04 53.42
N MET A 185 9.53 -11.89 53.42
CA MET A 185 8.76 -11.47 54.60
C MET A 185 8.61 -12.57 55.66
N SER A 186 8.73 -13.84 55.28
CA SER A 186 8.64 -14.99 56.19
C SER A 186 9.98 -15.35 56.85
N ASP A 187 11.03 -14.54 56.63
CA ASP A 187 12.41 -14.79 57.06
C ASP A 187 12.99 -16.11 56.53
N GLU A 188 12.42 -16.67 55.46
CA GLU A 188 12.91 -17.91 54.83
C GLU A 188 14.10 -17.65 53.89
N VAL A 189 14.28 -16.40 53.45
CA VAL A 189 15.45 -15.93 52.70
C VAL A 189 16.24 -14.95 53.54
N GLU A 190 17.57 -15.03 53.48
CA GLU A 190 18.44 -14.09 54.19
C GLU A 190 18.28 -12.68 53.60
N ALA A 191 17.99 -11.70 54.45
CA ALA A 191 17.79 -10.33 54.02
C ALA A 191 19.07 -9.78 53.37
N ASP A 192 18.98 -9.51 52.07
CA ASP A 192 20.06 -8.98 51.25
C ASP A 192 19.60 -7.67 50.60
N ALA A 193 20.51 -6.68 50.54
CA ALA A 193 20.20 -5.36 49.99
C ALA A 193 19.89 -5.42 48.49
N ASP A 194 20.46 -6.38 47.76
CA ASP A 194 20.22 -6.58 46.33
C ASP A 194 18.82 -7.18 46.11
N ILE A 195 18.36 -8.08 47.00
CA ILE A 195 16.99 -8.63 46.97
C ILE A 195 15.96 -7.53 47.24
N GLU A 196 16.22 -6.69 48.25
CA GLU A 196 15.34 -5.56 48.58
C GLU A 196 15.24 -4.56 47.41
N ASP A 197 16.36 -4.28 46.73
CA ASP A 197 16.38 -3.40 45.54
C ASP A 197 15.59 -4.00 44.37
N ILE A 198 15.76 -5.29 44.06
CA ILE A 198 15.03 -5.99 43.00
C ILE A 198 13.52 -6.00 43.29
N LEU A 199 13.12 -6.28 44.53
CA LEU A 199 11.71 -6.24 44.94
C LEU A 199 11.12 -4.83 44.78
N ASN A 200 11.83 -3.78 45.21
CA ASN A 200 11.35 -2.40 45.05
C ASN A 200 11.23 -2.00 43.57
N GLN A 201 12.23 -2.30 42.74
CA GLN A 201 12.16 -2.02 41.30
C GLN A 201 11.03 -2.77 40.61
N THR A 202 10.79 -4.02 41.02
CA THR A 202 9.68 -4.81 40.47
C THR A 202 8.33 -4.25 40.91
N ALA A 203 8.20 -3.82 42.17
CA ALA A 203 6.99 -3.18 42.67
C ALA A 203 6.69 -1.86 41.93
N ASP A 204 7.71 -1.07 41.60
CA ASP A 204 7.56 0.16 40.80
C ASP A 204 7.01 -0.16 39.40
N VAL A 205 7.58 -1.15 38.71
CA VAL A 205 7.09 -1.60 37.39
C VAL A 205 5.68 -2.17 37.47
N ILE A 206 5.34 -2.89 38.54
CA ILE A 206 3.99 -3.42 38.74
C ILE A 206 2.96 -2.30 38.90
N ASN A 207 3.30 -1.25 39.65
CA ASN A 207 2.43 -0.09 39.82
C ASN A 207 2.26 0.67 38.49
N GLU A 208 3.35 0.87 37.75
CA GLU A 208 3.35 1.51 36.44
C GLU A 208 2.44 0.75 35.46
N MET A 209 2.57 -0.57 35.36
CA MET A 209 1.70 -1.43 34.53
C MET A 209 0.23 -1.36 34.94
N GLY A 210 -0.08 -1.15 36.23
CA GLY A 210 -1.45 -0.99 36.71
C GLY A 210 -2.14 0.29 36.22
N GLU A 211 -1.37 1.30 35.79
CA GLU A 211 -1.89 2.58 35.29
C GLU A 211 -1.94 2.65 33.75
N ILE A 212 -1.21 1.76 33.06
CA ILE A 212 -1.13 1.72 31.60
C ILE A 212 -2.36 1.02 30.99
N SER A 213 -2.98 1.68 30.02
CA SER A 213 -3.91 1.06 29.06
C SER A 213 -3.32 1.08 27.65
N GLN A 214 -3.86 0.22 26.78
CA GLN A 214 -3.36 0.06 25.41
C GLN A 214 -3.24 1.38 24.65
N ASP A 215 -4.20 2.27 24.82
CA ASP A 215 -4.29 3.60 24.18
C ASP A 215 -3.37 4.66 24.80
N THR A 216 -2.62 4.32 25.85
CA THR A 216 -1.76 5.26 26.60
C THR A 216 -0.27 4.98 26.45
N ILE A 217 0.11 3.92 25.75
CA ILE A 217 1.51 3.48 25.60
C ILE A 217 1.86 3.27 24.13
N THR A 218 3.01 3.82 23.73
CA THR A 218 3.54 3.65 22.38
C THR A 218 4.22 2.28 22.20
N GLU A 219 4.43 1.85 20.96
CA GLU A 219 5.14 0.60 20.66
C GLU A 219 6.60 0.62 21.19
N GLU A 220 7.29 1.76 21.09
CA GLU A 220 8.66 1.93 21.59
C GLU A 220 8.73 1.83 23.12
N ASP A 221 7.79 2.48 23.81
CA ASP A 221 7.69 2.42 25.27
C ASP A 221 7.30 1.01 25.74
N ALA A 222 6.39 0.34 25.04
CA ALA A 222 6.00 -1.04 25.35
C ALA A 222 7.18 -2.01 25.22
N VAL A 223 8.02 -1.87 24.19
CA VAL A 223 9.24 -2.69 24.04
C VAL A 223 10.22 -2.42 25.19
N THR A 224 10.44 -1.15 25.53
CA THR A 224 11.36 -0.77 26.61
C THR A 224 10.89 -1.28 27.98
N LEU A 225 9.59 -1.19 28.25
CA LEU A 225 8.97 -1.70 29.46
C LEU A 225 9.05 -3.23 29.53
N ASN A 226 8.81 -3.90 28.41
CA ASN A 226 8.94 -5.35 28.31
C ASN A 226 10.37 -5.85 28.58
N ASP A 227 11.37 -5.18 28.05
CA ASP A 227 12.78 -5.51 28.31
C ASP A 227 13.14 -5.33 29.78
N THR A 228 12.61 -4.29 30.42
CA THR A 228 12.77 -4.05 31.86
C THR A 228 12.13 -5.17 32.67
N MET A 229 10.89 -5.56 32.32
CA MET A 229 10.20 -6.68 32.96
C MET A 229 10.96 -7.99 32.83
N MET A 230 11.51 -8.31 31.65
CA MET A 230 12.28 -9.54 31.45
C MET A 230 13.58 -9.54 32.27
N SER A 231 14.29 -8.42 32.34
CA SER A 231 15.50 -8.30 33.17
C SER A 231 15.21 -8.48 34.67
N LEU A 232 14.09 -7.94 35.16
CA LEU A 232 13.66 -8.11 36.54
C LEU A 232 13.20 -9.55 36.80
N MET A 233 12.51 -10.17 35.85
CA MET A 233 12.08 -11.57 35.94
C MET A 233 13.28 -12.52 36.05
N ASP A 234 14.33 -12.32 35.26
CA ASP A 234 15.58 -13.10 35.35
C ASP A 234 16.25 -12.93 36.73
N SER A 235 16.21 -11.72 37.27
CA SER A 235 16.76 -11.40 38.59
C SER A 235 15.97 -12.10 39.70
N LEU A 236 14.64 -12.02 39.67
CA LEU A 236 13.77 -12.73 40.62
C LEU A 236 13.91 -14.24 40.52
N GLN A 237 13.97 -14.80 39.32
CA GLN A 237 14.17 -16.24 39.13
C GLN A 237 15.51 -16.70 39.70
N THR A 238 16.57 -15.90 39.55
CA THR A 238 17.87 -16.20 40.15
C THR A 238 17.79 -16.26 41.68
N ILE A 239 16.99 -15.37 42.29
CA ILE A 239 16.76 -15.40 43.74
C ILE A 239 15.98 -16.67 44.11
N VAL A 240 14.90 -16.99 43.40
CA VAL A 240 14.11 -18.22 43.62
C VAL A 240 14.96 -19.48 43.51
N ASP A 241 15.84 -19.58 42.51
CA ASP A 241 16.71 -20.73 42.31
C ASP A 241 17.79 -20.88 43.41
N ALA A 242 18.09 -19.79 44.13
CA ALA A 242 19.06 -19.76 45.22
C ALA A 242 18.46 -20.13 46.59
N MET A 243 17.12 -20.18 46.71
CA MET A 243 16.40 -20.60 47.92
C MET A 243 16.40 -22.13 48.08
#